data_AF-A0A9D7CIL4-F1
#
_entry.id   AF-A0A9D7CIL4-F1
#
_cell.length_a   1.000
_cell.length_b   1.000
_cell.length_c   1.000
_cell.angle_alpha   90.00
_cell.angle_beta   90.00
_cell.angle_gamma   90.00
#
_symmetry.space_group_name_H-M   'P 1'
#
loop_
_entity.id
_entity.type
_entity.pdbx_description
1 polymer ?
#
loop_
_entity_poly.entity_id
_entity_poly.type
_entity_poly.pdbx_seq_one_letter_code
_entity_poly.pdbx_strand_id
1 'polypeptide(L)'
;MPLPPCSTGITLQDFKLLYPKLSTQVPAVKTRGDTTIQTFTVNPKSGKLIYFGKSSGHTIAIPANTLCDPNKNAYGPTEWMKPCILATSSITFEVRTWNDAKGQPHAEFSPNIRFNPSAPDPVRLYFADNDLQNFSRVVIPFCNGSNHCVDESITDAALTTHAAPHPKGGYWIYRTLRHFSGYNVTAF
;
A
#
# COMPACT_ATOMS: atom_id res chain seq x y z
N MET A 1 -3.79 -25.48 -1.45
CA MET A 1 -5.00 -25.46 -2.30
C MET A 1 -4.68 -24.61 -3.52
N PRO A 2 -4.88 -25.12 -4.75
CA PRO A 2 -4.72 -24.30 -5.95
C PRO A 2 -5.83 -23.24 -6.01
N LEU A 3 -5.46 -22.02 -6.39
CA LEU A 3 -6.38 -20.88 -6.43
C LEU A 3 -7.28 -20.96 -7.70
N PRO A 4 -8.54 -20.48 -7.64
CA PRO A 4 -9.51 -20.61 -8.74
C PRO A 4 -9.12 -19.83 -10.02
N PRO A 5 -9.64 -20.23 -11.20
CA PRO A 5 -9.29 -19.61 -12.48
C PRO A 5 -9.85 -18.18 -12.63
N CYS A 6 -9.03 -17.32 -13.24
CA CYS A 6 -9.30 -15.91 -13.49
C CYS A 6 -10.39 -15.69 -14.57
N SER A 7 -11.50 -15.04 -14.20
CA SER A 7 -12.49 -14.52 -15.17
C SER A 7 -12.16 -13.09 -15.60
N THR A 8 -12.39 -12.78 -16.87
CA THR A 8 -12.04 -11.50 -17.51
C THR A 8 -12.89 -10.33 -17.03
N GLY A 9 -12.20 -9.36 -16.40
CA GLY A 9 -12.40 -7.93 -16.59
C GLY A 9 -13.23 -7.23 -15.53
N ILE A 10 -12.57 -6.46 -14.66
CA ILE A 10 -13.22 -5.30 -14.02
C ILE A 10 -12.30 -4.06 -14.00
N THR A 11 -12.98 -2.92 -14.03
CA THR A 11 -12.51 -1.55 -14.22
C THR A 11 -12.42 -0.82 -12.87
N LEU A 12 -12.14 0.49 -12.87
CA LEU A 12 -12.24 1.41 -11.71
C LEU A 12 -13.49 1.24 -10.82
N GLN A 13 -14.54 0.56 -11.30
CA GLN A 13 -15.80 0.35 -10.61
C GLN A 13 -15.69 -0.60 -9.39
N ASP A 14 -14.77 -1.55 -9.37
CA ASP A 14 -14.66 -2.52 -8.26
C ASP A 14 -14.08 -1.95 -6.98
N PHE A 15 -13.00 -1.19 -7.09
CA PHE A 15 -12.46 -0.49 -5.92
C PHE A 15 -13.43 0.57 -5.41
N LYS A 16 -14.29 1.11 -6.27
CA LYS A 16 -15.40 1.96 -5.82
C LYS A 16 -16.46 1.16 -5.06
N LEU A 17 -16.62 -0.14 -5.27
CA LEU A 17 -17.50 -0.95 -4.42
C LEU A 17 -16.89 -1.17 -3.03
N LEU A 18 -15.57 -1.41 -2.95
CA LEU A 18 -14.86 -1.57 -1.68
C LEU A 18 -14.67 -0.25 -0.93
N TYR A 19 -14.46 0.85 -1.65
CA TYR A 19 -14.18 2.19 -1.13
C TYR A 19 -15.03 3.27 -1.82
N PRO A 20 -16.38 3.20 -1.72
CA PRO A 20 -17.27 4.10 -2.46
C PRO A 20 -17.11 5.57 -2.11
N LYS A 21 -16.55 5.84 -0.92
CA LYS A 21 -16.35 7.19 -0.40
C LYS A 21 -15.01 7.80 -0.81
N LEU A 22 -14.08 7.01 -1.35
CA LEU A 22 -12.75 7.50 -1.70
C LEU A 22 -12.69 7.98 -3.14
N SER A 23 -12.32 9.24 -3.33
CA SER A 23 -12.01 9.76 -4.66
C SER A 23 -10.70 9.15 -5.18
N THR A 24 -10.71 8.76 -6.45
CA THR A 24 -9.54 8.21 -7.12
C THR A 24 -8.52 9.29 -7.48
N GLN A 25 -7.24 8.93 -7.47
CA GLN A 25 -6.15 9.68 -8.09
C GLN A 25 -5.19 8.74 -8.83
N VAL A 26 -4.79 9.16 -10.03
CA VAL A 26 -3.70 8.56 -10.81
C VAL A 26 -2.64 9.65 -10.96
N PRO A 27 -1.59 9.66 -10.13
CA PRO A 27 -0.55 10.68 -10.19
C PRO A 27 0.22 10.67 -11.51
N ALA A 28 0.68 11.84 -11.93
CA ALA A 28 1.60 11.94 -13.06
C ALA A 28 2.88 11.14 -12.79
N VAL A 29 3.28 10.32 -13.77
CA VAL A 29 4.44 9.45 -13.69
C VAL A 29 5.70 10.21 -14.11
N LYS A 30 6.72 10.20 -13.24
CA LYS A 30 8.11 10.53 -13.60
C LYS A 30 8.95 9.26 -13.50
N THR A 31 10.01 9.17 -14.29
CA THR A 31 10.93 8.02 -14.23
C THR A 31 12.36 8.51 -14.02
N ARG A 32 13.13 7.74 -13.25
CA ARG A 32 14.56 7.92 -13.03
C ARG A 32 15.20 6.53 -13.04
N GLY A 33 15.81 6.15 -14.16
CA GLY A 33 16.27 4.78 -14.38
C GLY A 33 15.09 3.81 -14.44
N ASP A 34 15.16 2.73 -13.67
CA ASP A 34 14.09 1.73 -13.49
C ASP A 34 13.01 2.19 -12.50
N THR A 35 13.26 3.26 -11.74
CA THR A 35 12.38 3.75 -10.69
C THR A 35 11.33 4.72 -11.24
N THR A 36 10.07 4.44 -10.96
CA THR A 36 8.94 5.35 -11.17
C THR A 36 8.69 6.18 -9.92
N ILE A 37 8.56 7.50 -10.09
CA ILE A 37 8.31 8.48 -9.03
C ILE A 37 6.97 9.16 -9.31
N GLN A 38 6.09 9.15 -8.31
CA GLN A 38 4.75 9.74 -8.38
C GLN A 38 4.46 10.53 -7.11
N THR A 39 3.74 11.63 -7.25
CA THR A 39 3.37 12.49 -6.12
C THR A 39 1.85 12.62 -6.01
N PHE A 40 1.31 12.38 -4.82
CA PHE A 40 -0.12 12.50 -4.55
C PHE A 40 -0.40 13.24 -3.25
N THR A 41 -1.59 13.83 -3.15
CA THR A 41 -1.98 14.62 -1.97
C THR A 41 -3.26 14.03 -1.40
N VAL A 42 -3.25 13.79 -0.09
CA VAL A 42 -4.39 13.23 0.64
C VAL A 42 -4.92 14.27 1.60
N ASN A 43 -6.21 14.58 1.48
CA ASN A 43 -6.92 15.33 2.50
C ASN A 43 -7.36 14.34 3.60
N PRO A 44 -6.92 14.52 4.86
CA PRO A 44 -7.20 13.57 5.94
C PRO A 44 -8.70 13.44 6.26
N LYS A 45 -9.54 14.41 5.87
CA LYS A 45 -10.99 14.37 6.11
C LYS A 45 -11.76 13.55 5.09
N SER A 46 -11.24 13.41 3.86
CA SER A 46 -11.92 12.67 2.79
C SER A 46 -11.20 11.38 2.39
N GLY A 47 -9.92 11.25 2.75
CA GLY A 47 -9.08 10.16 2.28
C GLY A 47 -8.86 10.20 0.76
N LYS A 48 -8.28 9.11 0.23
CA LYS A 48 -7.99 8.96 -1.20
C LYS A 48 -7.75 7.50 -1.58
N LEU A 49 -8.10 7.14 -2.80
CA LEU A 49 -7.67 5.90 -3.46
C LEU A 49 -6.64 6.25 -4.53
N ILE A 50 -5.41 5.78 -4.39
CA ILE A 50 -4.30 6.14 -5.29
C ILE A 50 -3.86 4.92 -6.07
N TYR A 51 -3.78 5.07 -7.39
CA TYR A 51 -3.17 4.09 -8.29
C TYR A 51 -1.76 4.55 -8.63
N PHE A 52 -0.78 3.68 -8.48
CA PHE A 52 0.62 4.02 -8.66
C PHE A 52 1.42 2.87 -9.32
N GLY A 53 2.67 3.16 -9.69
CA GLY A 53 3.52 2.30 -10.51
C GLY A 53 3.34 2.53 -12.01
N LYS A 54 4.33 2.09 -12.80
CA LYS A 54 4.43 2.33 -14.26
C LYS A 54 3.20 1.86 -15.06
N SER A 55 2.58 0.76 -14.64
CA SER A 55 1.36 0.18 -15.23
C SER A 55 0.10 0.47 -14.41
N SER A 56 0.17 1.33 -13.37
CA SER A 56 -0.94 1.72 -12.48
C SER A 56 -1.72 0.55 -11.86
N GLY A 57 -1.08 -0.62 -11.72
CA GLY A 57 -1.69 -1.81 -11.14
C GLY A 57 -1.65 -1.81 -9.61
N HIS A 58 -0.70 -1.10 -9.01
CA HIS A 58 -0.62 -0.99 -7.55
C HIS A 58 -1.61 0.05 -7.06
N THR A 59 -2.20 -0.23 -5.92
CA THR A 59 -3.25 0.62 -5.34
C THR A 59 -3.00 0.82 -3.87
N ILE A 60 -3.30 2.01 -3.36
CA ILE A 60 -3.40 2.24 -1.93
C ILE A 60 -4.71 2.95 -1.59
N ALA A 61 -5.43 2.37 -0.65
CA ALA A 61 -6.65 2.95 -0.09
C ALA A 61 -6.30 3.61 1.25
N ILE A 62 -6.51 4.93 1.34
CA ILE A 62 -6.27 5.73 2.53
C ILE A 62 -7.61 6.33 2.96
N PRO A 63 -8.33 5.69 3.91
CA PRO A 63 -9.59 6.21 4.43
C PRO A 63 -9.44 7.55 5.17
N ALA A 64 -10.55 8.27 5.34
CA ALA A 64 -10.58 9.47 6.19
C ALA A 64 -10.19 9.14 7.64
N ASN A 65 -9.62 10.12 8.35
CA ASN A 65 -9.25 10.02 9.77
C ASN A 65 -8.21 8.92 10.11
N THR A 66 -7.46 8.47 9.11
CA THR A 66 -6.39 7.47 9.28
C THR A 66 -5.01 8.10 9.40
N LEU A 67 -4.79 9.32 8.91
CA LEU A 67 -3.46 9.95 8.87
C LEU A 67 -3.13 10.64 10.20
N CYS A 68 -2.03 10.25 10.83
CA CYS A 68 -1.46 11.01 11.94
C CYS A 68 -0.68 12.22 11.43
N ASP A 69 -0.67 13.31 12.18
CA ASP A 69 0.07 14.53 11.85
C ASP A 69 1.60 14.27 11.96
N PRO A 70 2.38 14.38 10.86
CA PRO A 70 3.81 14.10 10.87
C PRO A 70 4.61 15.05 11.77
N ASN A 71 4.10 16.25 12.05
CA ASN A 71 4.82 17.27 12.82
C ASN A 71 4.50 17.21 14.32
N LYS A 72 3.49 16.43 14.72
CA LYS A 72 3.02 16.34 16.11
C LYS A 72 3.19 14.96 16.74
N ASN A 73 3.62 13.98 15.96
CA ASN A 73 3.75 12.60 16.41
C ASN A 73 5.15 12.10 16.13
N ALA A 74 5.72 11.38 17.09
CA ALA A 74 6.93 10.60 16.86
C ALA A 74 6.65 9.47 15.86
N TYR A 75 7.71 9.02 15.18
CA TYR A 75 7.70 7.94 14.22
C TYR A 75 8.69 6.85 14.61
N GLY A 76 8.28 5.59 14.54
CA GLY A 76 9.14 4.44 14.77
C GLY A 76 8.37 3.21 15.28
N PRO A 77 9.04 2.05 15.38
CA PRO A 77 8.40 0.78 15.75
C PRO A 77 7.62 0.82 17.08
N THR A 78 8.10 1.59 18.06
CA THR A 78 7.42 1.78 19.36
C THR A 78 6.21 2.71 19.29
N GLU A 79 6.02 3.43 18.19
CA GLU A 79 5.01 4.47 18.03
C GLU A 79 3.83 4.06 17.13
N TRP A 80 4.01 3.07 16.25
CA TRP A 80 3.02 2.71 15.23
C TRP A 80 1.66 2.27 15.78
N MET A 81 1.63 1.70 16.98
CA MET A 81 0.40 1.23 17.63
C MET A 81 -0.18 2.19 18.68
N LYS A 82 0.48 3.33 18.94
CA LYS A 82 -0.02 4.30 19.92
C LYS A 82 -1.14 5.16 19.32
N PRO A 83 -2.06 5.71 20.14
CA PRO A 83 -2.92 6.80 19.71
C PRO A 83 -2.10 7.97 19.12
N CYS A 84 -2.71 8.77 18.25
CA CYS A 84 -2.01 9.86 17.58
C CYS A 84 -2.88 11.11 17.42
N ILE A 85 -2.21 12.26 17.30
CA ILE A 85 -2.88 13.49 16.86
C ILE A 85 -3.12 13.38 15.36
N LEU A 86 -4.37 13.41 14.94
CA LEU A 86 -4.74 13.31 13.53
C LEU A 86 -4.28 14.53 12.74
N ALA A 87 -3.89 14.30 11.49
CA ALA A 87 -3.62 15.37 10.55
C ALA A 87 -4.91 16.15 10.25
N THR A 88 -4.84 17.47 10.32
CA THR A 88 -5.95 18.36 9.96
C THR A 88 -5.79 19.00 8.58
N SER A 89 -4.58 18.94 8.04
CA SER A 89 -4.17 19.52 6.76
C SER A 89 -3.80 18.42 5.78
N SER A 90 -3.95 18.69 4.49
CA SER A 90 -3.55 17.74 3.44
C SER A 90 -2.07 17.43 3.52
N ILE A 91 -1.72 16.16 3.27
CA ILE A 91 -0.33 15.70 3.23
C ILE A 91 -0.01 15.28 1.80
N THR A 92 1.12 15.75 1.29
CA THR A 92 1.65 15.34 -0.02
C THR A 92 2.68 14.24 0.18
N PHE A 93 2.48 13.14 -0.52
CA PHE A 93 3.35 11.98 -0.52
C PHE A 93 4.06 11.82 -1.85
N GLU A 94 5.32 11.43 -1.82
CA GLU A 94 6.04 10.82 -2.93
C GLU A 94 6.01 9.31 -2.75
N VAL A 95 5.72 8.59 -3.84
CA VAL A 95 5.92 7.14 -3.93
C VAL A 95 6.94 6.83 -5.01
N ARG A 96 7.94 6.03 -4.66
CA ARG A 96 8.91 5.45 -5.59
C ARG A 96 8.58 3.99 -5.77
N THR A 97 8.60 3.50 -7.00
CA THR A 97 8.35 2.09 -7.32
C THR A 97 9.35 1.57 -8.33
N TRP A 98 9.79 0.34 -8.15
CA TRP A 98 10.68 -0.38 -9.05
C TRP A 98 10.44 -1.88 -8.88
N ASN A 99 10.97 -2.68 -9.80
CA ASN A 99 11.04 -4.12 -9.63
C ASN A 99 12.50 -4.50 -9.35
N ASP A 100 12.73 -5.45 -8.45
CA ASP A 100 14.08 -5.96 -8.25
C ASP A 100 14.52 -6.93 -9.36
N ALA A 101 15.72 -7.49 -9.23
CA ALA A 101 16.29 -8.43 -10.20
C ALA A 101 15.46 -9.72 -10.36
N LYS A 102 14.54 -10.03 -9.43
CA LYS A 102 13.61 -11.16 -9.50
C LYS A 102 12.25 -10.76 -10.04
N GLY A 103 12.07 -9.51 -10.45
CA GLY A 103 10.80 -8.97 -10.93
C GLY A 103 9.82 -8.58 -9.82
N GLN A 104 10.20 -8.71 -8.55
CA GLN A 104 9.29 -8.45 -7.43
C GLN A 104 9.09 -6.94 -7.26
N PRO A 105 7.85 -6.45 -7.07
CA PRO A 105 7.60 -5.03 -6.95
C PRO A 105 7.98 -4.47 -5.57
N HIS A 106 8.50 -3.24 -5.60
CA HIS A 106 8.86 -2.42 -4.43
C HIS A 106 8.10 -1.10 -4.48
N ALA A 107 7.74 -0.57 -3.31
CA ALA A 107 7.16 0.76 -3.14
C ALA A 107 7.72 1.45 -1.91
N GLU A 108 8.28 2.64 -2.06
CA GLU A 108 8.76 3.49 -0.97
C GLU A 108 7.95 4.77 -0.89
N PHE A 109 7.37 5.05 0.27
CA PHE A 109 6.53 6.22 0.51
C PHE A 109 7.28 7.25 1.39
N SER A 110 7.15 8.52 1.05
CA SER A 110 7.69 9.66 1.83
C SER A 110 6.64 10.78 1.88
N PRO A 111 6.44 11.47 3.02
CA PRO A 111 7.16 11.31 4.28
C PRO A 111 6.75 10.04 5.04
N ASN A 112 7.64 9.60 5.93
CA ASN A 112 7.33 8.56 6.90
C ASN A 112 6.27 9.07 7.89
N ILE A 113 5.13 8.38 7.94
CA ILE A 113 4.04 8.71 8.87
C ILE A 113 3.47 7.44 9.48
N ARG A 114 2.77 7.56 10.61
CA ARG A 114 1.98 6.46 11.16
C ARG A 114 0.49 6.67 10.91
N PHE A 115 -0.28 5.60 10.97
CA PHE A 115 -1.73 5.63 10.84
C PHE A 115 -2.40 5.48 12.20
N ASN A 116 -3.59 6.08 12.33
CA ASN A 116 -4.40 5.99 13.53
C ASN A 116 -4.85 4.53 13.75
N PRO A 117 -4.39 3.87 14.84
CA PRO A 117 -4.73 2.47 15.08
C PRO A 117 -6.21 2.27 15.43
N SER A 118 -6.91 3.33 15.83
CA SER A 118 -8.33 3.32 16.19
C SER A 118 -9.26 3.73 15.04
N ALA A 119 -8.73 3.93 13.84
CA ALA A 119 -9.57 4.24 12.68
C ALA A 119 -10.47 3.03 12.33
N PRO A 120 -11.76 3.25 12.01
CA PRO A 120 -12.68 2.17 11.69
C PRO A 120 -12.29 1.44 10.41
N ASP A 121 -11.76 2.18 9.42
CA ASP A 121 -11.28 1.64 8.16
C ASP A 121 -9.74 1.78 8.11
N PRO A 122 -8.99 0.66 7.98
CA PRO A 122 -7.54 0.72 7.93
C PRO A 122 -7.02 1.17 6.56
N VAL A 123 -5.78 1.69 6.54
CA VAL A 123 -5.04 1.90 5.30
C VAL A 123 -4.64 0.55 4.72
N ARG A 124 -4.85 0.34 3.42
CA ARG A 124 -4.52 -0.92 2.75
C ARG A 124 -3.72 -0.68 1.48
N LEU A 125 -2.62 -1.42 1.36
CA LEU A 125 -1.72 -1.43 0.20
C LEU A 125 -1.99 -2.68 -0.63
N TYR A 126 -2.06 -2.52 -1.94
CA TYR A 126 -2.30 -3.56 -2.92
C TYR A 126 -1.18 -3.55 -3.95
N PHE A 127 -0.50 -4.69 -4.10
CA PHE A 127 0.39 -4.92 -5.23
C PHE A 127 -0.32 -5.81 -6.25
N ALA A 128 -0.21 -5.40 -7.51
CA ALA A 128 -0.62 -6.18 -8.66
C ALA A 128 0.64 -6.79 -9.25
N ASP A 129 0.68 -8.11 -9.26
CA ASP A 129 1.76 -8.86 -9.88
C ASP A 129 1.17 -10.21 -10.33
N ASN A 130 1.27 -10.43 -11.65
CA ASN A 130 0.69 -11.59 -12.30
C ASN A 130 1.46 -12.87 -11.99
N ASP A 131 2.72 -12.77 -11.57
CA ASP A 131 3.56 -13.92 -11.30
C ASP A 131 3.36 -14.44 -9.88
N LEU A 132 2.67 -13.69 -9.01
CA LEU A 132 2.38 -14.07 -7.63
C LEU A 132 1.56 -15.35 -7.49
N GLN A 133 0.83 -15.76 -8.53
CA GLN A 133 0.08 -17.02 -8.50
C GLN A 133 0.99 -18.26 -8.48
N ASN A 134 2.26 -18.10 -8.86
CA ASN A 134 3.21 -19.20 -8.95
C ASN A 134 3.92 -19.51 -7.63
N PHE A 135 3.67 -18.74 -6.57
CA PHE A 135 4.36 -18.87 -5.30
C PHE A 135 3.48 -19.53 -4.23
N SER A 136 4.12 -20.31 -3.37
CA SER A 136 3.45 -21.04 -2.29
C SER A 136 3.14 -20.14 -1.09
N ARG A 137 3.93 -19.08 -0.91
CA ARG A 137 3.75 -18.06 0.12
C ARG A 137 4.15 -16.69 -0.42
N VAL A 138 3.31 -15.69 -0.17
CA VAL A 138 3.57 -14.30 -0.54
C VAL A 138 3.37 -13.41 0.68
N VAL A 139 4.33 -12.52 0.92
CA VAL A 139 4.34 -11.57 2.04
C VAL A 139 4.64 -10.17 1.47
N ILE A 140 4.06 -9.15 2.10
CA ILE A 140 4.45 -7.75 1.91
C ILE A 140 5.21 -7.32 3.16
N PRO A 141 6.54 -7.48 3.25
CA PRO A 141 7.30 -6.99 4.40
C PRO A 141 7.40 -5.45 4.39
N PHE A 142 7.61 -4.90 5.57
CA PHE A 142 8.14 -3.55 5.73
C PHE A 142 9.66 -3.60 5.53
N CYS A 143 10.22 -2.74 4.69
CA CYS A 143 11.66 -2.56 4.56
C CYS A 143 12.08 -1.19 5.11
N ASN A 144 13.04 -1.19 6.02
CA ASN A 144 13.72 0.05 6.36
C ASN A 144 14.64 0.47 5.19
N GLY A 145 15.03 1.74 5.12
CA GLY A 145 15.92 2.26 4.07
C GLY A 145 17.34 1.65 4.05
N SER A 146 17.61 0.62 4.86
CA SER A 146 18.87 -0.13 4.93
C SER A 146 18.72 -1.55 4.35
N ASN A 147 17.72 -1.79 3.51
CA ASN A 147 17.39 -3.11 2.93
C ASN A 147 17.09 -4.21 3.96
N HIS A 148 16.77 -3.85 5.20
CA HIS A 148 16.32 -4.80 6.19
C HIS A 148 14.79 -4.86 6.19
N CYS A 149 14.26 -5.99 5.73
CA CYS A 149 12.84 -6.22 5.55
C CYS A 149 12.30 -7.16 6.64
N VAL A 150 11.19 -6.76 7.28
CA VAL A 150 10.57 -7.45 8.41
C VAL A 150 9.12 -7.79 8.06
N ASP A 151 8.76 -9.06 8.24
CA ASP A 151 7.36 -9.50 8.21
C ASP A 151 6.72 -9.18 9.57
N GLU A 152 6.11 -8.00 9.67
CA GLU A 152 5.44 -7.55 10.90
C GLU A 152 4.20 -8.41 11.24
N SER A 153 3.71 -9.24 10.31
CA SER A 153 2.55 -10.11 10.57
C SER A 153 2.84 -11.25 11.54
N ILE A 154 4.12 -11.55 11.78
CA ILE A 154 4.56 -12.50 12.81
C ILE A 154 4.13 -12.03 14.20
N THR A 155 4.13 -10.72 14.43
CA THR A 155 3.82 -10.11 15.74
C THR A 155 2.48 -9.37 15.77
N ASP A 156 1.94 -8.96 14.62
CA ASP A 156 0.61 -8.35 14.49
C ASP A 156 -0.18 -9.03 13.37
N ALA A 157 -1.07 -9.95 13.73
CA ALA A 157 -1.90 -10.68 12.77
C ALA A 157 -2.82 -9.78 11.93
N ALA A 158 -3.09 -8.54 12.35
CA ALA A 158 -3.84 -7.59 11.51
C ALA A 158 -3.07 -7.17 10.25
N LEU A 159 -1.76 -7.45 10.22
CA LEU A 159 -0.84 -7.12 9.14
C LEU A 159 -0.53 -8.30 8.24
N THR A 160 -1.25 -9.40 8.37
CA THR A 160 -1.14 -10.54 7.47
C THR A 160 -1.36 -10.11 6.01
N THR A 161 -0.52 -10.65 5.12
CA THR A 161 -0.70 -10.47 3.68
C THR A 161 -1.79 -11.42 3.20
N HIS A 162 -2.74 -10.88 2.46
CA HIS A 162 -3.85 -11.62 1.89
C HIS A 162 -3.76 -11.59 0.37
N ALA A 163 -4.19 -12.67 -0.27
CA ALA A 163 -4.43 -12.68 -1.70
C ALA A 163 -5.93 -12.44 -1.97
N ALA A 164 -6.22 -11.67 -3.00
CA ALA A 164 -7.55 -11.54 -3.59
C ALA A 164 -7.43 -11.74 -5.10
N PRO A 165 -8.41 -12.39 -5.75
CA PRO A 165 -8.44 -12.46 -7.21
C PRO A 165 -8.28 -11.06 -7.81
N HIS A 166 -7.35 -10.93 -8.77
CA HIS A 166 -7.24 -9.69 -9.52
C HIS A 166 -8.33 -9.67 -10.60
N PRO A 167 -9.14 -8.61 -10.71
CA PRO A 167 -10.26 -8.60 -11.65
C PRO A 167 -9.87 -8.65 -13.13
N LYS A 168 -8.63 -8.28 -13.50
CA LYS A 168 -8.10 -8.42 -14.88
C LYS A 168 -7.44 -9.79 -15.14
N GLY A 169 -7.69 -10.77 -14.27
CA GLY A 169 -6.84 -11.93 -14.11
C GLY A 169 -5.56 -11.58 -13.35
N GLY A 170 -4.93 -12.58 -12.75
CA GLY A 170 -3.90 -12.38 -11.74
C GLY A 170 -4.43 -12.52 -10.31
N TYR A 171 -3.56 -12.25 -9.33
CA TYR A 171 -3.95 -12.00 -7.95
C TYR A 171 -3.47 -10.60 -7.54
N TRP A 172 -4.29 -9.89 -6.77
CA TRP A 172 -3.75 -8.87 -5.89
C TRP A 172 -3.25 -9.57 -4.64
N ILE A 173 -2.12 -9.10 -4.16
CA ILE A 173 -1.80 -9.24 -2.75
C ILE A 173 -2.03 -7.91 -2.06
N TYR A 174 -2.56 -7.97 -0.86
CA TYR A 174 -2.82 -6.78 -0.08
C TYR A 174 -2.54 -6.99 1.38
N ARG A 175 -2.27 -5.87 2.05
CA ARG A 175 -1.94 -5.85 3.46
C ARG A 175 -2.44 -4.54 4.08
N THR A 176 -2.93 -4.64 5.32
CA THR A 176 -3.19 -3.47 6.16
C THR A 176 -1.87 -2.84 6.60
N LEU A 177 -1.76 -1.52 6.55
CA LEU A 177 -0.59 -0.79 6.99
C LEU A 177 -0.83 -0.11 8.35
N ARG A 178 0.23 0.00 9.16
CA ARG A 178 0.27 0.86 10.36
C ARG A 178 1.07 2.15 10.14
N HIS A 179 1.85 2.20 9.08
CA HIS A 179 2.74 3.32 8.80
C HIS A 179 3.03 3.45 7.31
N PHE A 180 3.73 4.49 6.92
CA PHE A 180 4.36 4.65 5.62
C PHE A 180 5.86 4.61 5.74
N SER A 181 6.44 3.85 4.83
CA SER A 181 7.86 3.51 4.75
C SER A 181 8.17 2.86 3.40
N GLY A 182 9.26 2.09 3.30
CA GLY A 182 9.48 1.13 2.24
C GLY A 182 8.68 -0.16 2.44
N TYR A 183 8.11 -0.69 1.36
CA TYR A 183 7.45 -1.99 1.28
C TYR A 183 7.94 -2.72 0.04
N ASN A 184 8.11 -4.02 0.15
CA ASN A 184 8.37 -4.88 -0.99
C ASN A 184 7.41 -6.05 -1.00
N VAL A 185 7.44 -6.80 -2.08
CA VAL A 185 6.75 -8.07 -2.19
C VAL A 185 7.79 -9.16 -2.15
N THR A 186 7.68 -10.07 -1.19
CA THR A 186 8.54 -11.26 -1.13
C THR A 186 7.70 -12.50 -1.35
N ALA A 187 8.16 -13.35 -2.26
CA ALA A 187 7.47 -14.55 -2.66
C ALA A 187 8.41 -15.77 -2.56
N PHE A 188 7.88 -16.88 -2.04
CA PHE A 188 8.61 -18.12 -1.69
C PHE A 188 7.92 -19.37 -2.22
#